data_AF-A0A117KUJ6-F1
#
_entry.id   AF-A0A117KUJ6-F1
#
_cell.length_a   1.000
_cell.length_b   1.000
_cell.length_c   1.000
_cell.angle_alpha   90.00
_cell.angle_beta   90.00
_cell.angle_gamma   90.00
#
_symmetry.space_group_name_H-M   'P 1'
#
loop_
_entity.id
_entity.type
_entity.pdbx_description
1 polymer ?
#
loop_
_entity_poly.entity_id
_entity_poly.type
_entity_poly.pdbx_seq_one_letter_code
_entity_poly.pdbx_strand_id
1 'polypeptide(L)'
;MRIAVKEFLKIRRELKTLSDIRKLPYPRGTLHCILQQKKVDSVKRKYHTFAERIPEIISYWEREKKFPKWLTLPPVMKIRLLMKGMGFSAKSINKALRNPEDVVEDEKLAEQIRKAVLSDYVYSPIAARLQRARGKLGERGLAYELEKAGIEFLTEKDLKGRFSKTPDFYFEEPVEFMGEELKWIESKALFGDPRSHDLYWKKQYSKYYEMFGNGLIVYWLGCVESIEASDGSEFKNGYRTSLLDMLLYLTDSKDESYAERLNARFIEVNEQNDVLAAEKVVDAYAEGRVLAFTDRKREVARILKNMGFDVVII
;
A
#
# COMPACT_ATOMS: atom_id res chain seq x y z
N MET A 1 -17.52 -2.96 0.50
CA MET A 1 -17.84 -4.18 -0.26
C MET A 1 -17.59 -5.41 0.61
N ARG A 2 -18.63 -6.19 0.92
CA ARG A 2 -18.52 -7.50 1.59
C ARG A 2 -18.62 -8.61 0.55
N ILE A 3 -17.79 -9.65 0.67
CA ILE A 3 -17.84 -10.82 -0.22
C ILE A 3 -17.80 -12.13 0.55
N ALA A 4 -18.50 -13.15 0.08
CA ALA A 4 -18.43 -14.49 0.63
C ALA A 4 -17.00 -15.05 0.59
N VAL A 5 -16.60 -15.82 1.60
CA VAL A 5 -15.25 -16.42 1.69
C VAL A 5 -14.90 -17.25 0.45
N LYS A 6 -15.87 -17.98 -0.11
CA LYS A 6 -15.68 -18.77 -1.34
C LYS A 6 -15.30 -17.89 -2.54
N GLU A 7 -15.95 -16.73 -2.69
CA GLU A 7 -15.65 -15.79 -3.78
C GLU A 7 -14.30 -15.12 -3.56
N PHE A 8 -13.97 -14.72 -2.32
CA PHE A 8 -12.62 -14.22 -1.98
C PHE A 8 -11.53 -15.22 -2.37
N LEU A 9 -11.69 -16.51 -2.07
CA LEU A 9 -10.73 -17.54 -2.42
C LEU A 9 -10.59 -17.73 -3.95
N LYS A 10 -11.69 -17.57 -4.69
CA LYS A 10 -11.71 -17.58 -6.16
C LYS A 10 -10.96 -16.38 -6.73
N ILE A 11 -11.30 -15.15 -6.34
CA ILE A 11 -10.60 -13.92 -6.73
C ILE A 11 -9.10 -14.06 -6.44
N ARG A 12 -8.75 -14.49 -5.24
CA ARG A 12 -7.36 -14.68 -4.82
C ARG A 12 -6.64 -15.71 -5.69
N ARG A 13 -7.31 -16.75 -6.18
CA ARG A 13 -6.71 -17.74 -7.10
C ARG A 13 -6.44 -17.13 -8.47
N GLU A 14 -7.39 -16.39 -9.00
CA GLU A 14 -7.37 -15.78 -10.34
C GLU A 14 -6.38 -14.61 -10.45
N LEU A 15 -6.21 -13.81 -9.40
CA LEU A 15 -5.24 -12.71 -9.35
C LEU A 15 -3.79 -13.22 -9.31
N LYS A 16 -3.09 -13.25 -10.45
CA LYS A 16 -1.68 -13.66 -10.54
C LYS A 16 -0.74 -12.47 -10.72
N THR A 17 -1.18 -11.47 -11.47
CA THR A 17 -0.43 -10.29 -11.88
C THR A 17 -1.32 -9.03 -11.87
N LEU A 18 -0.72 -7.85 -12.02
CA LEU A 18 -1.47 -6.58 -12.09
C LEU A 18 -2.41 -6.50 -13.29
N SER A 19 -2.14 -7.22 -14.39
CA SER A 19 -3.02 -7.20 -15.57
C SER A 19 -4.34 -7.93 -15.34
N ASP A 20 -4.39 -8.85 -14.36
CA ASP A 20 -5.62 -9.56 -14.00
C ASP A 20 -6.63 -8.67 -13.28
N ILE A 21 -6.18 -7.54 -12.71
CA ILE A 21 -7.04 -6.59 -12.00
C ILE A 21 -8.16 -6.03 -12.91
N ARG A 22 -7.88 -5.84 -14.20
CA ARG A 22 -8.86 -5.30 -15.17
C ARG A 22 -9.91 -6.32 -15.62
N LYS A 23 -9.75 -7.59 -15.27
CA LYS A 23 -10.58 -8.69 -15.77
C LYS A 23 -11.70 -9.07 -14.80
N LEU A 24 -11.65 -8.60 -13.56
CA LEU A 24 -12.59 -8.98 -12.51
C LEU A 24 -13.51 -7.80 -12.18
N PRO A 25 -14.80 -8.04 -11.88
CA PRO A 25 -15.80 -6.99 -11.68
C PRO A 25 -15.75 -6.40 -10.26
N TYR A 26 -14.55 -6.06 -9.78
CA TYR A 26 -14.33 -5.52 -8.44
C TYR A 26 -13.45 -4.26 -8.49
N PRO A 27 -13.54 -3.38 -7.48
CA PRO A 27 -12.73 -2.17 -7.44
C PRO A 27 -11.23 -2.47 -7.56
N ARG A 28 -10.54 -1.65 -8.34
CA ARG A 28 -9.10 -1.79 -8.62
C ARG A 28 -8.27 -1.84 -7.34
N GLY A 29 -8.55 -0.94 -6.39
CA GLY A 29 -7.89 -0.88 -5.09
C GLY A 29 -8.05 -2.15 -4.27
N THR A 30 -9.25 -2.73 -4.27
CA THR A 30 -9.50 -4.02 -3.61
C THR A 30 -8.68 -5.14 -4.23
N LEU A 31 -8.75 -5.31 -5.55
CA LEU A 31 -8.03 -6.36 -6.26
C LEU A 31 -6.50 -6.20 -6.11
N HIS A 32 -6.01 -4.96 -6.19
CA HIS A 32 -4.62 -4.63 -5.94
C HIS A 32 -4.17 -5.05 -4.53
N CYS A 33 -4.98 -4.75 -3.50
CA CYS A 33 -4.66 -5.12 -2.13
C CYS A 33 -4.67 -6.64 -1.93
N ILE A 34 -5.69 -7.36 -2.42
CA ILE A 34 -5.76 -8.83 -2.31
C ILE A 34 -4.53 -9.46 -2.98
N LEU A 35 -4.12 -8.94 -4.15
CA LEU A 35 -2.92 -9.40 -4.84
C LEU A 35 -1.65 -9.12 -4.02
N GLN A 36 -1.51 -7.93 -3.44
CA GLN A 36 -0.37 -7.60 -2.56
C GLN A 36 -0.31 -8.53 -1.34
N GLN A 37 -1.42 -8.71 -0.61
CA GLN A 37 -1.51 -9.65 0.53
C GLN A 37 -1.12 -11.08 0.10
N LYS A 38 -1.58 -11.54 -1.08
CA LYS A 38 -1.19 -12.83 -1.65
C LYS A 38 0.32 -12.94 -1.90
N LYS A 39 0.96 -11.91 -2.44
CA LYS A 39 2.41 -11.90 -2.66
C LYS A 39 3.17 -11.90 -1.33
N VAL A 40 2.74 -11.10 -0.36
CA VAL A 40 3.33 -11.08 0.99
C VAL A 40 3.28 -12.45 1.66
N ASP A 41 2.13 -13.13 1.59
CA ASP A 41 1.98 -14.47 2.15
C ASP A 41 2.82 -15.51 1.41
N SER A 42 2.97 -15.38 0.09
CA SER A 42 3.88 -16.23 -0.68
C SER A 42 5.34 -16.04 -0.27
N VAL A 43 5.78 -14.81 -0.02
CA VAL A 43 7.14 -14.52 0.43
C VAL A 43 7.37 -15.08 1.83
N LYS A 44 6.47 -14.79 2.79
CA LYS A 44 6.58 -15.31 4.17
C LYS A 44 6.77 -16.83 4.21
N ARG A 45 6.03 -17.56 3.36
CA ARG A 45 6.14 -19.03 3.27
C ARG A 45 7.44 -19.52 2.65
N LYS A 46 8.00 -18.85 1.65
CA LYS A 46 9.15 -19.34 0.88
C LYS A 46 10.50 -18.75 1.31
N TYR A 47 10.50 -17.67 2.08
CA TYR A 47 11.70 -16.89 2.35
C TYR A 47 12.80 -17.69 3.06
N HIS A 48 12.45 -18.49 4.08
CA HIS A 48 13.44 -19.29 4.82
C HIS A 48 14.14 -20.31 3.91
N THR A 49 13.38 -21.04 3.09
CA THR A 49 13.92 -22.00 2.12
C THR A 49 14.89 -21.35 1.12
N PHE A 50 14.59 -20.13 0.66
CA PHE A 50 15.51 -19.41 -0.23
C PHE A 50 16.70 -18.79 0.51
N ALA A 51 16.54 -18.42 1.78
CA ALA A 51 17.61 -17.90 2.60
C ALA A 51 18.67 -18.97 2.90
N GLU A 52 18.27 -20.23 3.07
CA GLU A 52 19.20 -21.37 3.21
C GLU A 52 20.06 -21.59 1.95
N ARG A 53 19.53 -21.19 0.78
CA ARG A 53 20.19 -21.35 -0.53
C ARG A 53 20.94 -20.10 -0.98
N ILE A 54 21.22 -19.16 -0.08
CA ILE A 54 22.00 -17.95 -0.40
C ILE A 54 23.34 -18.27 -1.08
N PRO A 55 24.14 -19.28 -0.65
CA PRO A 55 25.40 -19.61 -1.34
C PRO A 55 25.21 -19.97 -2.82
N GLU A 56 24.16 -20.74 -3.15
CA GLU A 56 23.82 -21.08 -4.53
C GLU A 56 23.40 -19.84 -5.33
N ILE A 57 22.67 -18.91 -4.72
CA ILE A 57 22.22 -17.66 -5.35
C ILE A 57 23.44 -16.80 -5.71
N ILE A 58 24.41 -16.66 -4.79
CA ILE A 58 25.64 -15.90 -5.01
C ILE A 58 26.45 -16.53 -6.15
N SER A 59 26.74 -17.84 -6.05
CA SER A 59 27.53 -18.54 -7.07
C SER A 59 26.90 -18.46 -8.46
N TYR A 60 25.57 -18.58 -8.56
CA TYR A 60 24.86 -18.41 -9.82
C TYR A 60 24.95 -16.97 -10.34
N TRP A 61 24.82 -15.98 -9.45
CA TRP A 61 24.94 -14.57 -9.82
C TRP A 61 26.35 -14.20 -10.32
N GLU A 62 27.40 -14.67 -9.65
CA GLU A 62 28.79 -14.40 -10.04
C GLU A 62 29.09 -14.91 -11.45
N ARG A 63 28.60 -16.12 -11.78
CA ARG A 63 28.80 -16.74 -13.10
C ARG A 63 27.91 -16.12 -14.18
N GLU A 64 26.63 -15.89 -13.89
CA GLU A 64 25.63 -15.61 -14.93
C GLU A 64 25.15 -14.15 -14.95
N LYS A 65 25.45 -13.38 -13.89
CA LYS A 65 24.96 -12.01 -13.66
C LYS A 65 23.45 -11.87 -13.83
N LYS A 66 22.71 -12.92 -13.45
CA LYS A 66 21.24 -13.01 -13.46
C LYS A 66 20.76 -13.89 -12.32
N PHE A 67 19.49 -13.79 -11.96
CA PHE A 67 18.90 -14.66 -10.92
C PHE A 67 18.50 -16.02 -11.49
N PRO A 68 18.63 -17.11 -10.69
CA PRO A 68 18.17 -18.42 -11.12
C PRO A 68 16.65 -18.48 -11.27
N LYS A 69 16.16 -19.25 -12.26
CA LYS A 69 14.72 -19.35 -12.56
C LYS A 69 13.89 -19.89 -11.39
N TRP A 70 14.48 -20.73 -10.54
CA TRP A 70 13.81 -21.31 -9.36
C TRP A 70 13.63 -20.29 -8.21
N LEU A 71 14.34 -19.15 -8.22
CA LEU A 71 14.17 -18.10 -7.21
C LEU A 71 12.92 -17.27 -7.54
N THR A 72 11.77 -17.76 -7.07
CA THR A 72 10.44 -17.24 -7.42
C THR A 72 9.95 -16.11 -6.50
N LEU A 73 10.86 -15.39 -5.85
CA LEU A 73 10.54 -14.22 -5.03
C LEU A 73 10.27 -12.96 -5.88
N PRO A 74 9.57 -11.95 -5.33
CA PRO A 74 9.48 -10.62 -5.94
C PRO A 74 10.85 -9.99 -6.18
N PRO A 75 11.02 -9.16 -7.23
CA PRO A 75 12.32 -8.64 -7.65
C PRO A 75 13.16 -8.03 -6.52
N VAL A 76 12.58 -7.18 -5.68
CA VAL A 76 13.31 -6.52 -4.58
C VAL A 76 13.71 -7.54 -3.52
N MET A 77 12.91 -8.58 -3.29
CA MET A 77 13.28 -9.64 -2.34
C MET A 77 14.44 -10.51 -2.85
N LYS A 78 14.58 -10.70 -4.17
CA LYS A 78 15.76 -11.37 -4.75
C LYS A 78 17.03 -10.55 -4.51
N ILE A 79 16.95 -9.25 -4.76
CA ILE A 79 18.03 -8.28 -4.50
C ILE A 79 18.42 -8.30 -3.03
N ARG A 80 17.45 -8.23 -2.12
CA ARG A 80 17.69 -8.28 -0.67
C ARG A 80 18.41 -9.56 -0.25
N LEU A 81 18.03 -10.73 -0.76
CA LEU A 81 18.71 -11.99 -0.45
C LEU A 81 20.15 -12.03 -0.98
N LEU A 82 20.34 -11.62 -2.25
CA LEU A 82 21.66 -11.58 -2.86
C LEU A 82 22.61 -10.64 -2.10
N MET A 83 22.19 -9.40 -1.86
CA MET A 83 23.00 -8.42 -1.15
C MET A 83 23.25 -8.83 0.30
N LYS A 84 22.27 -9.44 0.99
CA LYS A 84 22.49 -10.02 2.32
C LYS A 84 23.59 -11.09 2.27
N GLY A 85 23.56 -11.95 1.26
CA GLY A 85 24.56 -12.98 1.03
C GLY A 85 25.96 -12.43 0.75
N MET A 86 26.04 -11.30 0.04
CA MET A 86 27.28 -10.55 -0.20
C MET A 86 27.77 -9.74 1.01
N GLY A 87 27.12 -9.87 2.17
CA GLY A 87 27.54 -9.20 3.41
C GLY A 87 27.05 -7.76 3.58
N PHE A 88 26.18 -7.25 2.71
CA PHE A 88 25.64 -5.90 2.89
C PHE A 88 24.71 -5.81 4.10
N SER A 89 24.88 -4.74 4.88
CA SER A 89 23.97 -4.43 5.99
C SER A 89 22.56 -4.09 5.50
N ALA A 90 21.54 -4.28 6.34
CA ALA A 90 20.17 -3.87 6.02
C ALA A 90 20.06 -2.38 5.68
N LYS A 91 20.88 -1.53 6.33
CA LYS A 91 20.98 -0.09 6.05
C LYS A 91 21.52 0.16 4.64
N SER A 92 22.62 -0.52 4.28
CA SER A 92 23.23 -0.42 2.95
C SER A 92 22.28 -0.90 1.86
N ILE A 93 21.58 -2.01 2.09
CA ILE A 93 20.56 -2.53 1.15
C ILE A 93 19.44 -1.51 0.95
N ASN A 94 18.92 -0.92 2.04
CA ASN A 94 17.87 0.10 1.92
C ASN A 94 18.36 1.38 1.23
N LYS A 95 19.65 1.74 1.37
CA LYS A 95 20.26 2.84 0.62
C LYS A 95 20.37 2.48 -0.87
N ALA A 96 20.84 1.28 -1.20
CA ALA A 96 20.99 0.82 -2.57
C ALA A 96 19.66 0.75 -3.33
N LEU A 97 18.57 0.36 -2.66
CA LEU A 97 17.23 0.38 -3.26
C LEU A 97 16.73 1.79 -3.63
N ARG A 98 17.37 2.85 -3.14
CA ARG A 98 17.07 4.24 -3.51
C ARG A 98 18.08 4.77 -4.54
N ASN A 99 19.36 4.64 -4.19
CA ASN A 99 20.50 5.07 -5.00
C ASN A 99 21.52 3.93 -5.05
N PRO A 100 21.43 3.02 -6.04
CA PRO A 100 22.32 1.87 -6.12
C PRO A 100 23.79 2.27 -6.31
N GLU A 101 24.05 3.33 -7.07
CA GLU A 101 25.38 3.83 -7.42
C GLU A 101 26.18 4.27 -6.18
N ASP A 102 25.48 4.74 -5.14
CA ASP A 102 26.08 5.16 -3.87
C ASP A 102 26.54 3.99 -2.98
N VAL A 103 26.30 2.75 -3.41
CA VAL A 103 26.47 1.54 -2.58
C VAL A 103 27.14 0.38 -3.31
N VAL A 104 26.88 0.20 -4.60
CA VAL A 104 27.41 -0.92 -5.39
C VAL A 104 28.23 -0.42 -6.58
N GLU A 105 29.43 -0.99 -6.74
CA GLU A 105 30.31 -0.70 -7.88
C GLU A 105 29.98 -1.56 -9.12
N ASP A 106 29.37 -2.75 -8.92
CA ASP A 106 28.95 -3.62 -10.02
C ASP A 106 27.75 -3.01 -10.76
N GLU A 107 28.00 -2.43 -11.94
CA GLU A 107 26.96 -1.79 -12.75
C GLU A 107 25.82 -2.75 -13.14
N LYS A 108 26.09 -4.05 -13.33
CA LYS A 108 25.02 -5.02 -13.60
C LYS A 108 24.13 -5.22 -12.39
N LEU A 109 24.71 -5.20 -11.18
CA LEU A 109 23.93 -5.25 -9.95
C LEU A 109 23.12 -3.96 -9.78
N ALA A 110 23.73 -2.78 -10.01
CA ALA A 110 23.03 -1.50 -9.98
C ALA A 110 21.82 -1.50 -10.94
N GLU A 111 22.01 -1.96 -12.17
CA GLU A 111 20.95 -2.05 -13.17
C GLU A 111 19.81 -2.99 -12.72
N GLN A 112 20.13 -4.17 -12.16
CA GLN A 112 19.11 -5.07 -11.63
C GLN A 112 18.38 -4.49 -10.42
N ILE A 113 19.05 -3.70 -9.58
CA ILE A 113 18.41 -2.96 -8.48
C ILE A 113 17.39 -1.95 -9.05
N ARG A 114 17.79 -1.13 -10.02
CA ARG A 114 16.89 -0.15 -10.67
C ARG A 114 15.66 -0.85 -11.28
N LYS A 115 15.88 -1.93 -12.04
CA LYS A 115 14.79 -2.74 -12.62
C LYS A 115 13.86 -3.33 -11.56
N ALA A 116 14.40 -3.83 -10.45
CA ALA A 116 13.62 -4.40 -9.36
C ALA A 116 12.76 -3.33 -8.68
N VAL A 117 13.33 -2.16 -8.39
CA VAL A 117 12.61 -1.02 -7.77
C VAL A 117 11.44 -0.56 -8.64
N LEU A 118 11.65 -0.46 -9.95
CA LEU A 118 10.62 0.00 -10.91
C LEU A 118 9.47 -0.98 -11.16
N SER A 119 9.65 -2.27 -10.81
CA SER A 119 8.68 -3.33 -11.15
C SER A 119 8.04 -4.01 -9.93
N ASP A 120 8.67 -3.94 -8.75
CA ASP A 120 8.16 -4.58 -7.55
C ASP A 120 7.12 -3.70 -6.83
N TYR A 121 5.84 -3.96 -7.10
CA TYR A 121 4.70 -3.26 -6.49
C TYR A 121 4.40 -3.67 -5.04
N VAL A 122 5.28 -4.44 -4.39
CA VAL A 122 5.07 -4.94 -3.02
C VAL A 122 6.17 -4.46 -2.07
N TYR A 123 7.43 -4.55 -2.50
CA TYR A 123 8.60 -4.34 -1.63
C TYR A 123 9.52 -3.19 -2.04
N SER A 124 9.26 -2.53 -3.17
CA SER A 124 10.02 -1.33 -3.58
C SER A 124 9.78 -0.14 -2.65
N PRO A 125 10.70 0.85 -2.60
CA PRO A 125 10.47 2.09 -1.89
C PRO A 125 9.16 2.80 -2.27
N ILE A 126 8.82 2.84 -3.55
CA ILE A 126 7.58 3.43 -4.06
C ILE A 126 6.35 2.65 -3.55
N ALA A 127 6.38 1.32 -3.59
CA ALA A 127 5.30 0.49 -3.05
C ALA A 127 5.10 0.72 -1.53
N ALA A 128 6.19 0.90 -0.78
CA ALA A 128 6.12 1.24 0.64
C ALA A 128 5.55 2.65 0.87
N ARG A 129 5.87 3.64 0.02
CA ARG A 129 5.24 4.97 0.03
C ARG A 129 3.74 4.86 -0.25
N LEU A 130 3.35 4.09 -1.25
CA LEU A 130 1.94 3.85 -1.60
C LEU A 130 1.15 3.21 -0.45
N GLN A 131 1.72 2.24 0.26
CA GLN A 131 1.08 1.68 1.44
C GLN A 131 0.83 2.73 2.53
N ARG A 132 1.81 3.60 2.81
CA ARG A 132 1.64 4.70 3.76
C ARG A 132 0.62 5.73 3.28
N ALA A 133 0.66 6.09 2.00
CA ALA A 133 -0.26 7.04 1.40
C ALA A 133 -1.72 6.55 1.52
N ARG A 134 -1.99 5.28 1.21
CA ARG A 134 -3.33 4.70 1.38
C ARG A 134 -3.78 4.63 2.84
N GLY A 135 -2.88 4.34 3.79
CA GLY A 135 -3.18 4.38 5.23
C GLY A 135 -3.69 5.76 5.65
N LYS A 136 -2.88 6.80 5.37
CA LYS A 136 -3.24 8.20 5.60
C LYS A 136 -4.53 8.61 4.90
N LEU A 137 -4.74 8.15 3.68
CA LEU A 137 -5.94 8.44 2.90
C LEU A 137 -7.20 7.89 3.58
N GLY A 138 -7.12 6.68 4.14
CA GLY A 138 -8.21 6.09 4.93
C GLY A 138 -8.46 6.84 6.23
N GLU A 139 -7.40 7.14 6.99
CA GLU A 139 -7.50 7.95 8.22
C GLU A 139 -8.13 9.32 7.94
N ARG A 140 -7.68 10.04 6.91
CA ARG A 140 -8.30 11.31 6.50
C ARG A 140 -9.77 11.17 6.12
N GLY A 141 -10.13 10.08 5.45
CA GLY A 141 -11.51 9.78 5.11
C GLY A 141 -12.41 9.62 6.33
N LEU A 142 -11.90 9.03 7.42
CA LEU A 142 -12.62 8.93 8.70
C LEU A 142 -12.66 10.28 9.42
N ALA A 143 -11.52 10.95 9.55
CA ALA A 143 -11.43 12.27 10.20
C ALA A 143 -12.41 13.26 9.57
N TYR A 144 -12.47 13.32 8.24
CA TYR A 144 -13.41 14.17 7.52
C TYR A 144 -14.88 13.92 7.89
N GLU A 145 -15.30 12.66 8.04
CA GLU A 145 -16.69 12.33 8.38
C GLU A 145 -17.00 12.62 9.86
N LEU A 146 -16.05 12.37 10.75
CA LEU A 146 -16.18 12.69 12.18
C LEU A 146 -16.27 14.21 12.40
N GLU A 147 -15.36 14.98 11.78
CA GLU A 147 -15.36 16.45 11.84
C GLU A 147 -16.65 17.03 11.26
N LYS A 148 -17.11 16.51 10.13
CA LYS A 148 -18.38 16.92 9.50
C LYS A 148 -19.59 16.63 10.39
N ALA A 149 -19.54 15.57 11.19
CA ALA A 149 -20.57 15.22 12.17
C ALA A 149 -20.43 15.98 13.50
N GLY A 150 -19.38 16.80 13.67
CA GLY A 150 -19.11 17.50 14.93
C GLY A 150 -18.66 16.59 16.07
N ILE A 151 -18.11 15.42 15.75
CA ILE A 151 -17.64 14.44 16.74
C ILE A 151 -16.17 14.73 17.04
N GLU A 152 -15.88 15.03 18.31
CA GLU A 152 -14.50 15.20 18.79
C GLU A 152 -13.81 13.83 18.95
N PHE A 153 -12.54 13.75 18.56
CA PHE A 153 -11.73 12.54 18.69
C PHE A 153 -10.27 12.87 18.99
N LEU A 154 -9.57 11.91 19.57
CA LEU A 154 -8.13 11.92 19.78
C LEU A 154 -7.45 10.96 18.82
N THR A 155 -6.33 11.38 18.25
CA THR A 155 -5.50 10.57 17.36
C THR A 155 -4.40 9.83 18.12
N GLU A 156 -3.71 8.87 17.48
CA GLU A 156 -2.51 8.23 18.04
C GLU A 156 -1.50 9.25 18.60
N LYS A 157 -1.35 10.42 17.95
CA LYS A 157 -0.43 11.46 18.40
C LYS A 157 -0.85 12.05 19.75
N ASP A 158 -2.14 12.24 19.97
CA ASP A 158 -2.70 12.84 21.19
C ASP A 158 -2.70 11.86 22.36
N LEU A 159 -2.83 10.57 22.05
CA LEU A 159 -2.81 9.46 23.00
C LEU A 159 -1.39 9.01 23.38
N LYS A 160 -0.36 9.52 22.69
CA LYS A 160 1.03 9.09 22.88
C LYS A 160 1.48 9.32 24.32
N GLY A 161 1.91 8.25 24.97
CA GLY A 161 2.35 8.28 26.38
C GLY A 161 1.23 8.12 27.40
N ARG A 162 -0.05 8.18 26.98
CA ARG A 162 -1.20 7.86 27.84
C ARG A 162 -1.46 6.35 27.89
N PHE A 163 -1.33 5.68 26.75
CA PHE A 163 -1.62 4.26 26.60
C PHE A 163 -0.45 3.49 25.96
N SER A 164 -0.32 2.21 26.30
CA SER A 164 0.71 1.32 25.72
C SER A 164 0.39 0.91 24.27
N LYS A 165 -0.88 1.01 23.89
CA LYS A 165 -1.44 0.76 22.56
C LYS A 165 -2.57 1.75 22.31
N THR A 166 -2.64 2.26 21.09
CA THR A 166 -3.54 3.35 20.70
C THR A 166 -4.25 2.99 19.40
N PRO A 167 -5.58 3.11 19.33
CA PRO A 167 -6.30 3.05 18.07
C PRO A 167 -6.02 4.31 17.24
N ASP A 168 -6.41 4.30 15.96
CA ASP A 168 -6.25 5.47 15.08
C ASP A 168 -7.12 6.66 15.54
N PHE A 169 -8.34 6.36 16.01
CA PHE A 169 -9.29 7.32 16.56
C PHE A 169 -9.82 6.81 17.90
N TYR A 170 -9.81 7.66 18.91
CA TYR A 170 -10.35 7.40 20.24
C TYR A 170 -11.33 8.50 20.65
N PHE A 171 -12.41 8.13 21.32
CA PHE A 171 -13.42 9.06 21.81
C PHE A 171 -13.40 9.10 23.34
N GLU A 172 -13.24 10.30 23.92
CA GLU A 172 -13.29 10.47 25.38
C GLU A 172 -14.67 10.09 25.91
N GLU A 173 -15.74 10.40 25.16
CA GLU A 173 -17.11 9.93 25.41
C GLU A 173 -17.56 8.96 24.31
N PRO A 174 -18.32 7.88 24.61
CA PRO A 174 -18.79 6.95 23.58
C PRO A 174 -19.63 7.67 22.53
N VAL A 175 -19.51 7.23 21.28
CA VAL A 175 -20.27 7.76 20.15
C VAL A 175 -21.21 6.69 19.63
N GLU A 176 -22.50 7.01 19.48
CA GLU A 176 -23.45 6.11 18.84
C GLU A 176 -23.21 6.07 17.33
N PHE A 177 -22.98 4.87 16.80
CA PHE A 177 -22.79 4.64 15.37
C PHE A 177 -23.51 3.37 14.96
N MET A 178 -24.48 3.49 14.05
CA MET A 178 -25.28 2.35 13.55
C MET A 178 -25.95 1.52 14.66
N GLY A 179 -26.35 2.18 15.76
CA GLY A 179 -27.00 1.54 16.91
C GLY A 179 -26.06 0.92 17.95
N GLU A 180 -24.74 1.09 17.78
CA GLU A 180 -23.71 0.62 18.72
C GLU A 180 -22.96 1.80 19.34
N GLU A 181 -22.64 1.73 20.63
CA GLU A 181 -21.76 2.71 21.28
C GLU A 181 -20.28 2.34 21.03
N LEU A 182 -19.53 3.26 20.43
CA LEU A 182 -18.13 3.08 20.08
C LEU A 182 -17.23 4.01 20.90
N LYS A 183 -16.13 3.46 21.44
CA LYS A 183 -15.05 4.23 22.08
C LYS A 183 -13.83 4.46 21.20
N TRP A 184 -13.70 3.71 20.11
CA TRP A 184 -12.57 3.82 19.20
C TRP A 184 -12.88 3.33 17.79
N ILE A 185 -12.10 3.81 16.81
CA ILE A 185 -12.11 3.34 15.43
C ILE A 185 -10.67 3.05 14.99
N GLU A 186 -10.48 1.92 14.31
CA GLU A 186 -9.22 1.53 13.68
C GLU A 186 -9.40 1.46 12.16
N SER A 187 -8.62 2.28 11.46
CA SER A 187 -8.61 2.48 10.02
C SER A 187 -7.62 1.54 9.33
N LYS A 188 -8.12 0.59 8.52
CA LYS A 188 -7.28 -0.32 7.75
C LYS A 188 -7.46 -0.13 6.25
N ALA A 189 -6.45 0.46 5.61
CA ALA A 189 -6.36 0.54 4.14
C ALA A 189 -5.96 -0.81 3.50
N LEU A 190 -6.67 -1.88 3.90
CA LEU A 190 -6.46 -3.27 3.52
C LEU A 190 -7.79 -3.95 3.21
N PHE A 191 -7.72 -5.11 2.56
CA PHE A 191 -8.85 -6.03 2.47
C PHE A 191 -8.88 -6.93 3.72
N GLY A 192 -10.01 -6.97 4.43
CA GLY A 192 -10.23 -7.81 5.59
C GLY A 192 -10.45 -9.26 5.19
N ASP A 193 -9.38 -10.07 5.19
CA ASP A 193 -9.45 -11.53 5.06
C ASP A 193 -9.25 -12.23 6.41
N PRO A 194 -9.76 -13.47 6.60
CA PRO A 194 -9.74 -14.13 7.92
C PRO A 194 -8.34 -14.24 8.55
N ARG A 195 -7.31 -14.48 7.73
CA ARG A 195 -5.94 -14.65 8.21
C ARG A 195 -5.34 -13.31 8.64
N SER A 196 -5.52 -12.27 7.83
CA SER A 196 -5.08 -10.92 8.20
C SER A 196 -5.80 -10.43 9.45
N HIS A 197 -7.12 -10.63 9.53
CA HIS A 197 -7.93 -10.20 10.66
C HIS A 197 -7.51 -10.90 11.97
N ASP A 198 -7.38 -12.23 11.98
CA ASP A 198 -6.91 -12.98 13.16
C ASP A 198 -5.51 -12.51 13.63
N LEU A 199 -4.62 -12.21 12.68
CA LEU A 199 -3.29 -11.68 13.01
C LEU A 199 -3.35 -10.31 13.70
N TYR A 200 -4.22 -9.41 13.22
CA TYR A 200 -4.40 -8.10 13.83
C TYR A 200 -5.18 -8.18 15.14
N TRP A 201 -6.15 -9.08 15.26
CA TRP A 201 -6.88 -9.34 16.50
C TRP A 201 -5.92 -9.65 17.64
N LYS A 202 -5.04 -10.64 17.44
CA LYS A 202 -4.03 -11.07 18.43
C LYS A 202 -2.99 -9.99 18.77
N LYS A 203 -2.74 -9.05 17.86
CA LYS A 203 -1.66 -8.06 18.02
C LYS A 203 -2.15 -6.69 18.52
N GLN A 204 -3.39 -6.34 18.18
CA GLN A 204 -3.93 -4.98 18.29
C GLN A 204 -5.37 -5.01 18.82
N TYR A 205 -6.33 -5.56 18.07
CA TYR A 205 -7.75 -5.31 18.32
C TYR A 205 -8.24 -5.83 19.67
N SER A 206 -7.81 -7.02 20.09
CA SER A 206 -8.22 -7.58 21.39
C SER A 206 -7.79 -6.67 22.54
N LYS A 207 -6.63 -6.02 22.42
CA LYS A 207 -6.11 -5.10 23.44
C LYS A 207 -6.90 -3.81 23.48
N TYR A 208 -7.31 -3.27 22.33
CA TYR A 208 -8.18 -2.11 22.30
C TYR A 208 -9.53 -2.42 22.95
N TYR A 209 -10.08 -3.61 22.66
CA TYR A 209 -11.31 -4.07 23.29
C TYR A 209 -11.17 -4.21 24.81
N GLU A 210 -10.10 -4.86 25.29
CA GLU A 210 -9.80 -5.00 26.71
C GLU A 210 -9.59 -3.65 27.42
N MET A 211 -9.00 -2.67 26.73
CA MET A 211 -8.64 -1.36 27.32
C MET A 211 -9.77 -0.33 27.24
N PHE A 212 -10.53 -0.32 26.16
CA PHE A 212 -11.44 0.77 25.80
C PHE A 212 -12.88 0.31 25.55
N GLY A 213 -13.15 -1.00 25.55
CA GLY A 213 -14.46 -1.56 25.24
C GLY A 213 -14.74 -1.61 23.74
N ASN A 214 -16.01 -1.46 23.38
CA ASN A 214 -16.48 -1.57 21.99
C ASN A 214 -15.83 -0.54 21.07
N GLY A 215 -15.53 -0.97 19.84
CA GLY A 215 -14.99 -0.11 18.80
C GLY A 215 -15.14 -0.73 17.43
N LEU A 216 -14.76 0.04 16.40
CA LEU A 216 -15.01 -0.30 15.01
C LEU A 216 -13.71 -0.49 14.24
N ILE A 217 -13.58 -1.60 13.52
CA ILE A 217 -12.54 -1.79 12.52
C ILE A 217 -13.13 -1.44 11.15
N VAL A 218 -12.46 -0.57 10.39
CA VAL A 218 -12.86 -0.19 9.03
C VAL A 218 -11.86 -0.74 8.01
N TYR A 219 -12.27 -1.73 7.22
CA TYR A 219 -11.49 -2.24 6.08
C TYR A 219 -11.89 -1.52 4.79
N TRP A 220 -11.17 -0.46 4.45
CA TRP A 220 -11.50 0.44 3.34
C TRP A 220 -11.58 -0.22 1.97
N LEU A 221 -10.86 -1.33 1.79
CA LEU A 221 -10.81 -2.04 0.51
C LEU A 221 -11.77 -3.23 0.48
N GLY A 222 -12.67 -3.36 1.47
CA GLY A 222 -13.63 -4.43 1.61
C GLY A 222 -13.19 -5.52 2.57
N CYS A 223 -14.10 -6.42 2.93
CA CYS A 223 -13.83 -7.56 3.80
C CYS A 223 -14.65 -8.79 3.40
N VAL A 224 -14.30 -9.96 3.93
CA VAL A 224 -15.19 -11.11 3.83
C VAL A 224 -16.38 -10.97 4.78
N GLU A 225 -17.53 -11.49 4.37
CA GLU A 225 -18.79 -11.39 5.12
C GLU A 225 -18.70 -11.92 6.56
N SER A 226 -17.86 -12.93 6.80
CA SER A 226 -17.69 -13.58 8.10
C SER A 226 -16.88 -12.79 9.12
N ILE A 227 -16.38 -11.59 8.77
CA ILE A 227 -15.63 -10.74 9.69
C ILE A 227 -16.54 -9.63 10.21
N GLU A 228 -16.62 -9.52 11.53
CA GLU A 228 -17.30 -8.41 12.21
C GLU A 228 -16.45 -7.14 12.15
N ALA A 229 -16.63 -6.39 11.06
CA ALA A 229 -15.95 -5.12 10.78
C ALA A 229 -16.75 -4.35 9.72
N SER A 230 -16.56 -3.04 9.64
CA SER A 230 -17.05 -2.21 8.53
C SER A 230 -16.22 -2.46 7.27
N ASP A 231 -16.87 -2.43 6.12
CA ASP A 231 -16.27 -2.46 4.78
C ASP A 231 -16.10 -1.04 4.17
N GLY A 232 -16.25 -0.03 5.03
CA GLY A 232 -16.22 1.40 4.76
C GLY A 232 -17.39 1.94 3.96
N SER A 233 -18.43 1.16 3.65
CA SER A 233 -19.56 1.62 2.81
C SER A 233 -20.41 2.72 3.43
N GLU A 234 -20.31 2.90 4.74
CA GLU A 234 -20.95 3.94 5.53
C GLU A 234 -20.35 5.32 5.24
N PHE A 235 -19.05 5.38 4.89
CA PHE A 235 -18.30 6.62 4.66
C PHE A 235 -18.25 6.97 3.16
N LYS A 236 -19.20 7.78 2.70
CA LYS A 236 -19.36 8.14 1.27
C LYS A 236 -18.61 9.43 0.91
N ASN A 237 -17.28 9.36 0.89
CA ASN A 237 -16.42 10.49 0.51
C ASN A 237 -15.45 10.20 -0.65
N GLY A 238 -14.80 11.27 -1.13
CA GLY A 238 -13.80 11.22 -2.20
C GLY A 238 -12.54 10.42 -1.83
N TYR A 239 -12.19 10.34 -0.55
CA TYR A 239 -11.03 9.57 -0.07
C TYR A 239 -11.26 8.06 -0.25
N ARG A 240 -12.44 7.56 0.15
CA ARG A 240 -12.85 6.17 -0.12
C ARG A 240 -12.89 5.87 -1.61
N THR A 241 -13.43 6.79 -2.40
CA THR A 241 -13.51 6.62 -3.87
C THR A 241 -12.11 6.46 -4.46
N SER A 242 -11.18 7.32 -4.05
CA SER A 242 -9.77 7.25 -4.45
C SER A 242 -9.16 5.90 -4.06
N LEU A 243 -9.32 5.45 -2.80
CA LEU A 243 -8.82 4.14 -2.36
C LEU A 243 -9.31 2.98 -3.24
N LEU A 244 -10.57 3.02 -3.67
CA LEU A 244 -11.20 1.96 -4.45
C LEU A 244 -10.84 1.98 -5.94
N ASP A 245 -10.74 3.16 -6.56
CA ASP A 245 -10.43 3.28 -7.99
C ASP A 245 -8.92 3.27 -8.27
N MET A 246 -8.10 3.73 -7.32
CA MET A 246 -6.68 4.01 -7.52
C MET A 246 -6.41 4.80 -8.81
N LEU A 247 -7.21 5.84 -9.07
CA LEU A 247 -7.15 6.67 -10.25
C LEU A 247 -6.24 7.89 -10.04
N LEU A 248 -5.38 8.14 -11.01
CA LEU A 248 -4.51 9.33 -11.09
C LEU A 248 -4.60 9.95 -12.46
N TYR A 249 -4.40 11.26 -12.52
CA TYR A 249 -4.25 12.01 -13.76
C TYR A 249 -2.85 12.60 -13.85
N LEU A 250 -2.26 12.59 -15.05
CA LEU A 250 -1.03 13.30 -15.36
C LEU A 250 -1.26 14.24 -16.53
N THR A 251 -0.63 15.41 -16.51
CA THR A 251 -0.74 16.40 -17.59
C THR A 251 0.60 17.10 -17.83
N ASP A 252 0.78 17.67 -19.02
CA ASP A 252 1.83 18.65 -19.36
C ASP A 252 1.25 20.07 -19.50
N SER A 253 -0.01 20.28 -19.11
CA SER A 253 -0.62 21.60 -19.01
C SER A 253 -0.62 22.07 -17.57
N LYS A 254 -0.29 23.35 -17.37
CA LYS A 254 -0.43 24.03 -16.07
C LYS A 254 -1.84 24.60 -15.84
N ASP A 255 -2.79 24.27 -16.70
CA ASP A 255 -4.19 24.68 -16.54
C ASP A 255 -4.83 23.92 -15.37
N GLU A 256 -4.92 24.60 -14.22
CA GLU A 256 -5.51 24.06 -13.01
C GLU A 256 -7.01 23.80 -13.12
N SER A 257 -7.71 24.34 -14.13
CA SER A 257 -9.15 24.11 -14.31
C SER A 257 -9.50 22.64 -14.58
N TYR A 258 -8.54 21.84 -15.06
CA TYR A 258 -8.71 20.39 -15.18
C TYR A 258 -8.89 19.72 -13.81
N ALA A 259 -8.21 20.18 -12.76
CA ALA A 259 -8.29 19.57 -11.44
C ALA A 259 -9.71 19.66 -10.85
N GLU A 260 -10.35 20.83 -10.98
CA GLU A 260 -11.74 21.02 -10.53
C GLU A 260 -12.72 20.07 -11.22
N ARG A 261 -12.64 19.97 -12.56
CA ARG A 261 -13.51 19.09 -13.36
C ARG A 261 -13.36 17.62 -13.03
N LEU A 262 -12.16 17.22 -12.59
CA LEU A 262 -11.83 15.83 -12.26
C LEU A 262 -12.04 15.50 -10.78
N ASN A 263 -12.43 16.49 -9.98
CA ASN A 263 -12.44 16.41 -8.52
C ASN A 263 -11.11 15.84 -7.99
N ALA A 264 -10.02 16.44 -8.45
CA ALA A 264 -8.66 16.03 -8.16
C ALA A 264 -7.85 17.22 -7.67
N ARG A 265 -6.85 16.98 -6.84
CA ARG A 265 -5.89 17.99 -6.41
C ARG A 265 -4.82 18.18 -7.46
N PHE A 266 -4.60 19.42 -7.90
CA PHE A 266 -3.47 19.77 -8.75
C PHE A 266 -2.16 19.77 -7.95
N ILE A 267 -1.10 19.18 -8.51
CA ILE A 267 0.26 19.30 -8.00
C ILE A 267 1.24 19.54 -9.14
N GLU A 268 2.27 20.36 -8.90
CA GLU A 268 3.42 20.47 -9.80
C GLU A 268 4.53 19.50 -9.38
N VAL A 269 5.01 18.68 -10.32
CA VAL A 269 6.11 17.73 -10.09
C VAL A 269 7.30 18.10 -10.96
N ASN A 270 8.09 19.06 -10.46
CA ASN A 270 9.32 19.55 -11.09
C ASN A 270 10.52 18.67 -10.73
N GLU A 271 10.48 17.39 -11.12
CA GLU A 271 11.54 16.40 -10.88
C GLU A 271 12.06 15.81 -12.18
N GLN A 272 13.37 15.88 -12.39
CA GLN A 272 14.02 15.29 -13.58
C GLN A 272 14.16 13.77 -13.47
N ASN A 273 14.20 13.24 -12.25
CA ASN A 273 14.26 11.81 -12.00
C ASN A 273 12.84 11.23 -11.96
N ASP A 274 12.54 10.33 -12.90
CA ASP A 274 11.21 9.71 -13.05
C ASP A 274 10.72 8.99 -11.78
N VAL A 275 11.65 8.37 -11.03
CA VAL A 275 11.33 7.68 -9.77
C VAL A 275 10.93 8.69 -8.71
N LEU A 276 11.72 9.75 -8.53
CA LEU A 276 11.40 10.81 -7.56
C LEU A 276 10.09 11.53 -7.93
N ALA A 277 9.87 11.77 -9.22
CA ALA A 277 8.62 12.32 -9.72
C ALA A 277 7.42 11.42 -9.35
N ALA A 278 7.50 10.11 -9.64
CA ALA A 278 6.46 9.16 -9.28
C ALA A 278 6.25 9.07 -7.75
N GLU A 279 7.32 9.12 -6.96
CA GLU A 279 7.23 9.13 -5.49
C GLU A 279 6.49 10.37 -4.97
N LYS A 280 6.71 11.55 -5.54
CA LYS A 280 5.96 12.77 -5.20
C LYS A 280 4.47 12.64 -5.51
N VAL A 281 4.12 12.07 -6.67
CA VAL A 281 2.72 11.81 -7.02
C VAL A 281 2.07 10.85 -6.01
N VAL A 282 2.78 9.78 -5.64
CA VAL A 282 2.29 8.80 -4.65
C VAL A 282 2.10 9.41 -3.26
N ASP A 283 2.99 10.31 -2.83
CA ASP A 283 2.85 10.98 -1.55
C ASP A 283 1.66 11.95 -1.54
N ALA A 284 1.49 12.72 -2.61
CA ALA A 284 0.35 13.63 -2.76
C ALA A 284 -0.99 12.89 -2.80
N TYR A 285 -1.00 11.66 -3.30
CA TYR A 285 -2.17 10.79 -3.30
C TYR A 285 -2.69 10.45 -1.89
N ALA A 286 -1.87 10.63 -0.84
CA ALA A 286 -2.33 10.54 0.54
C ALA A 286 -3.43 11.58 0.89
N GLU A 287 -3.58 12.60 0.04
CA GLU A 287 -4.50 13.72 0.25
C GLU A 287 -5.76 13.64 -0.62
N GLY A 288 -5.94 12.57 -1.38
CA GLY A 288 -7.05 12.39 -2.31
C GLY A 288 -6.59 12.10 -3.73
N ARG A 289 -7.53 12.14 -4.67
CA ARG A 289 -7.24 11.98 -6.10
C ARG A 289 -6.34 13.13 -6.58
N VAL A 290 -5.38 12.83 -7.46
CA VAL A 290 -4.36 13.79 -7.90
C VAL A 290 -4.38 13.96 -9.41
N LEU A 291 -4.23 15.21 -9.85
CA LEU A 291 -3.78 15.63 -11.18
C LEU A 291 -2.36 16.19 -11.04
N ALA A 292 -1.37 15.48 -11.57
CA ALA A 292 0.03 15.92 -11.48
C ALA A 292 0.53 16.47 -12.81
N PHE A 293 0.99 17.71 -12.79
CA PHE A 293 1.75 18.30 -13.88
C PHE A 293 3.20 17.79 -13.86
N THR A 294 3.67 17.27 -15.00
CA THR A 294 5.08 16.90 -15.20
C THR A 294 5.43 16.83 -16.69
N ASP A 295 6.60 17.35 -17.06
CA ASP A 295 7.13 17.27 -18.43
C ASP A 295 7.48 15.83 -18.85
N ARG A 296 7.52 14.89 -17.90
CA ARG A 296 7.85 13.46 -18.11
C ARG A 296 6.64 12.54 -17.90
N LYS A 297 5.44 13.01 -18.28
CA LYS A 297 4.16 12.34 -17.98
C LYS A 297 4.09 10.89 -18.45
N ARG A 298 4.79 10.50 -19.53
CA ARG A 298 4.79 9.12 -20.05
C ARG A 298 5.62 8.17 -19.19
N GLU A 299 6.81 8.59 -18.80
CA GLU A 299 7.74 7.83 -17.96
C GLU A 299 7.15 7.65 -16.56
N VAL A 300 6.66 8.73 -15.96
CA VAL A 300 6.00 8.72 -14.66
C VAL A 300 4.74 7.84 -14.69
N ALA A 301 3.92 7.93 -15.75
CA ALA A 301 2.75 7.05 -15.91
C ALA A 301 3.12 5.57 -15.91
N ARG A 302 4.23 5.20 -16.56
CA ARG A 302 4.68 3.81 -16.62
C ARG A 302 5.04 3.28 -15.22
N ILE A 303 5.73 4.08 -14.41
CA ILE A 303 6.10 3.71 -13.04
C ILE A 303 4.85 3.57 -12.17
N LEU A 304 3.93 4.54 -12.22
CA LEU A 304 2.69 4.52 -11.45
C LEU A 304 1.78 3.34 -11.85
N LYS A 305 1.68 3.01 -13.13
CA LYS A 305 0.98 1.81 -13.63
C LYS A 305 1.61 0.53 -13.10
N ASN A 306 2.94 0.46 -13.02
CA ASN A 306 3.64 -0.67 -12.40
C ASN A 306 3.35 -0.78 -10.90
N MET A 307 2.98 0.31 -10.21
CA MET A 307 2.54 0.30 -8.81
C MET A 307 1.07 -0.02 -8.62
N GLY A 308 0.34 -0.29 -9.71
CA GLY A 308 -1.06 -0.71 -9.66
C GLY A 308 -2.07 0.43 -9.80
N PHE A 309 -1.66 1.68 -10.01
CA PHE A 309 -2.59 2.78 -10.32
C PHE A 309 -3.25 2.60 -11.68
N ASP A 310 -4.45 3.15 -11.84
CA ASP A 310 -4.99 3.50 -13.15
C ASP A 310 -4.59 4.94 -13.44
N VAL A 311 -3.94 5.18 -14.57
CA VAL A 311 -3.34 6.48 -14.87
C VAL A 311 -3.85 6.95 -16.21
N VAL A 312 -4.55 8.08 -16.17
CA VAL A 312 -5.04 8.82 -17.32
C VAL A 312 -4.09 9.97 -17.62
N ILE A 313 -3.63 10.05 -18.87
CA ILE A 313 -2.80 11.17 -19.31
C ILE A 313 -3.73 12.14 -20.04
N ILE A 314 -3.70 13.39 -19.62
CA ILE A 314 -4.45 14.52 -20.18
C ILE A 314 -3.52 15.32 -21.09
#